data_AF-A0A969NCY0-F1
#
_entry.id   AF-A0A969NCY0-F1
#
_cell.length_a   1.000
_cell.length_b   1.000
_cell.length_c   1.000
_cell.angle_alpha   90.00
_cell.angle_beta   90.00
_cell.angle_gamma   90.00
#
_symmetry.space_group_name_H-M   'P 1'
#
loop_
_entity.id
_entity.type
_entity.pdbx_description
1 polymer ?
#
loop_
_entity_poly.entity_id
_entity_poly.type
_entity_poly.pdbx_seq_one_letter_code
_entity_poly.pdbx_strand_id
1 'polypeptide(L)'
;MITQIKKTFQVSHEKSWYETYWAFDFHGTIIKPTYDLNDRSLDYYPYAKRTMQMLSAREDIVLISWTSSYPHEIDEYLKKFEEDGIKFDHKQCNPGISSNMGNFGYYETKFYFNVLFEDKAGFQSDEEWEEIHEYLKWCEKTNYLPDPRWTAKY
;
A
#
# COMPACT_ATOMS: atom_id res chain seq x y z
N MET A 1 -7.64 6.97 8.36
CA MET A 1 -7.30 5.88 7.41
C MET A 1 -8.22 4.67 7.51
N ILE A 2 -8.45 4.10 8.71
CA ILE A 2 -9.17 2.83 8.87
C ILE A 2 -10.53 2.76 8.15
N THR A 3 -11.30 3.84 8.18
CA THR A 3 -12.62 3.94 7.56
C THR A 3 -12.52 3.76 6.05
N GLN A 4 -11.47 4.30 5.43
CA GLN A 4 -11.23 4.18 3.99
C GLN A 4 -10.82 2.75 3.62
N ILE A 5 -10.01 2.08 4.44
CA ILE A 5 -9.64 0.67 4.23
C ILE A 5 -10.88 -0.23 4.33
N LYS A 6 -11.69 -0.09 5.39
CA LYS A 6 -12.95 -0.83 5.57
C LYS A 6 -13.89 -0.64 4.37
N LYS A 7 -14.05 0.61 3.93
CA LYS A 7 -14.85 0.94 2.74
C LYS A 7 -14.26 0.30 1.47
N THR A 8 -12.95 0.30 1.32
CA THR A 8 -12.27 -0.30 0.16
C THR A 8 -12.55 -1.80 0.07
N PHE A 9 -12.39 -2.54 1.18
CA PHE A 9 -12.74 -3.95 1.20
C PHE A 9 -14.23 -4.19 0.99
N GLN A 10 -15.10 -3.39 1.61
CA GLN A 10 -16.54 -3.49 1.34
C GLN A 10 -16.86 -3.36 -0.16
N VAL A 11 -16.31 -2.35 -0.83
CA VAL A 11 -16.50 -2.14 -2.27
C VAL A 11 -15.91 -3.30 -3.09
N SER A 12 -14.72 -3.79 -2.72
CA SER A 12 -14.11 -4.96 -3.37
C SER A 12 -15.04 -6.18 -3.29
N HIS A 13 -15.65 -6.45 -2.14
CA HIS A 13 -16.63 -7.52 -1.99
C HIS A 13 -17.90 -7.28 -2.83
N GLU A 14 -18.46 -6.06 -2.81
CA GLU A 14 -19.67 -5.71 -3.57
C GLU A 14 -19.47 -5.80 -5.09
N LYS A 15 -18.28 -5.46 -5.57
CA LYS A 15 -17.92 -5.44 -7.00
C LYS A 15 -17.25 -6.73 -7.47
N SER A 16 -16.96 -7.65 -6.55
CA SER A 16 -16.14 -8.83 -6.82
C SER A 16 -14.80 -8.44 -7.46
N TRP A 17 -14.09 -7.48 -6.85
CA TRP A 17 -12.72 -7.16 -7.22
C TRP A 17 -11.78 -7.97 -6.34
N TYR A 18 -10.91 -8.76 -6.96
CA TYR A 18 -9.86 -9.47 -6.23
C TYR A 18 -8.78 -8.49 -5.77
N GLU A 19 -8.15 -7.80 -6.72
CA GLU A 19 -7.04 -6.89 -6.42
C GLU A 19 -7.52 -5.48 -6.02
N THR A 20 -6.83 -4.90 -5.05
CA THR A 20 -6.91 -3.46 -4.73
C THR A 20 -5.52 -2.84 -4.71
N TYR A 21 -5.40 -1.58 -5.14
CA TYR A 21 -4.14 -0.89 -5.38
C TYR A 21 -3.84 0.10 -4.26
N TRP A 22 -2.74 -0.10 -3.53
CA TRP A 22 -2.41 0.65 -2.31
C TRP A 22 -1.06 1.35 -2.49
N ALA A 23 -1.08 2.68 -2.45
CA ALA A 23 0.11 3.50 -2.65
C ALA A 23 0.66 3.99 -1.31
N PHE A 24 1.99 3.93 -1.13
CA PHE A 24 2.65 4.29 0.11
C PHE A 24 3.83 5.23 -0.11
N ASP A 25 3.83 6.37 0.59
CA ASP A 25 5.06 7.11 0.84
C ASP A 25 5.93 6.37 1.87
N PHE A 26 7.21 6.72 1.91
CA PHE A 26 8.18 6.14 2.82
C PHE A 26 8.36 7.02 4.05
N HIS A 27 8.90 8.22 3.87
CA HIS A 27 9.30 9.11 4.95
C HIS A 27 8.09 9.81 5.56
N GLY A 28 7.99 9.77 6.90
CA GLY A 28 6.81 10.28 7.59
C GLY A 28 5.62 9.33 7.56
N THR A 29 5.69 8.23 6.78
CA THR A 29 4.58 7.27 6.59
C THR A 29 4.93 5.89 7.15
N ILE A 30 5.90 5.19 6.54
CA ILE A 30 6.36 3.87 7.00
C ILE A 30 7.54 4.02 7.96
N ILE A 31 8.47 4.92 7.60
CA ILE A 31 9.70 5.20 8.35
C ILE A 31 9.74 6.68 8.75
N LYS A 32 10.37 6.97 9.89
CA LYS A 32 10.57 8.35 10.34
C LYS A 32 11.47 9.08 9.34
N PRO A 33 11.18 10.36 9.04
CA PRO A 33 12.03 11.14 8.15
C PRO A 33 13.40 11.36 8.78
N THR A 34 14.46 11.27 7.96
CA THR A 34 15.81 11.68 8.34
C THR A 34 16.14 12.95 7.56
N TYR A 35 16.76 13.93 8.23
CA TYR A 35 17.27 15.14 7.55
C TYR A 35 18.75 15.01 7.17
N ASP A 36 19.35 13.84 7.44
CA ASP A 36 20.69 13.49 7.00
C ASP A 36 20.62 12.78 5.63
N LEU A 37 21.13 13.46 4.61
CA LEU A 37 21.18 12.96 3.25
C LEU A 37 22.02 11.69 3.08
N ASN A 38 22.78 11.25 4.09
CA ASN A 38 23.54 10.00 4.06
C ASN A 38 22.92 8.91 4.94
N ASP A 39 21.95 9.25 5.78
CA ASP A 39 21.25 8.26 6.61
C ASP A 39 20.24 7.51 5.74
N ARG A 40 20.36 6.19 5.75
CA ARG A 40 19.46 5.27 5.05
C ARG A 40 18.92 4.21 6.00
N SER A 41 18.94 4.46 7.31
CA SER A 41 18.37 3.57 8.30
C SER A 41 16.85 3.51 8.15
N LEU A 42 16.27 2.35 8.48
CA LEU A 42 14.82 2.18 8.54
C LEU A 42 14.37 2.29 9.99
N ASP A 43 14.16 3.52 10.47
CA ASP A 43 13.48 3.74 11.75
C ASP A 43 11.97 3.72 11.51
N TYR A 44 11.34 2.56 11.70
CA TYR A 44 9.91 2.39 11.48
C TYR A 44 9.06 3.13 12.51
N TYR A 45 7.90 3.61 12.07
CA TYR A 45 6.84 3.98 13.00
C TYR A 45 6.35 2.75 13.79
N PRO A 46 5.84 2.94 15.02
CA PRO A 46 5.22 1.85 15.77
C PRO A 46 4.21 1.10 14.89
N TYR A 47 4.26 -0.24 14.94
CA TYR A 47 3.36 -1.14 14.19
C TYR A 47 3.54 -1.12 12.66
N ALA A 48 4.21 -0.12 12.06
CA ALA A 48 4.36 0.00 10.61
C ALA A 48 5.02 -1.24 9.99
N LYS A 49 6.19 -1.67 10.49
CA LYS A 49 6.92 -2.83 9.94
C LYS A 49 6.05 -4.09 9.87
N ARG A 50 5.43 -4.47 11.00
CA ARG A 50 4.60 -5.68 11.08
C ARG A 50 3.33 -5.58 10.24
N THR A 51 2.73 -4.39 10.14
CA THR A 51 1.56 -4.16 9.29
C THR A 51 1.93 -4.24 7.81
N MET A 52 3.05 -3.65 7.42
CA MET A 52 3.56 -3.74 6.04
C MET A 52 3.91 -5.18 5.65
N GLN A 53 4.49 -5.97 6.56
CA GLN A 53 4.72 -7.40 6.33
C GLN A 53 3.41 -8.16 6.05
N MET A 54 2.35 -7.92 6.85
CA MET A 54 1.03 -8.52 6.62
C MET A 54 0.42 -8.09 5.27
N LEU A 55 0.51 -6.79 4.95
CA LEU A 55 0.00 -6.27 3.69
C LEU A 55 0.73 -6.87 2.49
N SER A 56 2.07 -6.94 2.54
CA SER A 56 2.88 -7.48 1.45
C SER A 56 2.78 -8.99 1.26
N ALA A 57 2.24 -9.70 2.25
CA ALA A 57 1.99 -11.14 2.14
C ALA A 57 0.65 -11.47 1.46
N ARG A 58 -0.18 -10.45 1.18
CA ARG A 58 -1.51 -10.62 0.59
C ARG A 58 -1.46 -10.43 -0.92
N GLU A 59 -1.78 -11.49 -1.66
CA GLU A 59 -1.87 -11.47 -3.12
C GLU A 59 -3.03 -10.61 -3.66
N ASP A 60 -4.02 -10.27 -2.82
CA ASP A 60 -5.16 -9.44 -3.18
C ASP A 60 -4.91 -7.92 -3.01
N ILE A 61 -3.72 -7.53 -2.54
CA ILE A 61 -3.32 -6.13 -2.35
C ILE A 61 -2.05 -5.86 -3.16
N VAL A 62 -2.15 -4.95 -4.13
CA VAL A 62 -1.02 -4.47 -4.93
C VAL A 62 -0.37 -3.29 -4.20
N LEU A 63 0.81 -3.52 -3.63
CA LEU A 63 1.60 -2.52 -2.91
C LEU A 63 2.47 -1.74 -3.89
N ILE A 64 2.27 -0.43 -3.93
CA ILE A 64 3.00 0.48 -4.81
C ILE A 64 3.80 1.46 -3.96
N SER A 65 5.12 1.51 -4.18
CA SER A 65 5.91 2.59 -3.58
C SER A 65 5.61 3.89 -4.31
N TRP A 66 5.17 4.91 -3.58
CA TRP A 66 4.75 6.20 -4.09
C TRP A 66 5.37 7.31 -3.22
N THR A 67 6.61 7.67 -3.54
CA THR A 67 7.43 8.55 -2.70
C THR A 67 8.13 9.63 -3.52
N SER A 68 8.62 10.70 -2.90
CA SER A 68 9.41 11.73 -3.59
C SER A 68 10.92 11.54 -3.51
N SER A 69 11.42 10.41 -2.97
CA SER A 69 12.85 10.12 -2.88
C SER A 69 13.53 10.05 -4.26
N TYR A 70 14.85 10.22 -4.30
CA TYR A 70 15.58 10.09 -5.56
C TYR A 70 15.51 8.64 -6.08
N PRO A 71 15.52 8.41 -7.40
CA PRO A 71 15.34 7.06 -7.96
C PRO A 71 16.27 5.98 -7.38
N HIS A 72 17.54 6.30 -7.15
CA HIS A 72 18.52 5.37 -6.57
C HIS A 72 18.23 5.08 -5.09
N GLU A 73 17.73 6.06 -4.33
CA GLU A 73 17.34 5.86 -2.93
C GLU A 73 16.10 4.98 -2.82
N ILE A 74 15.15 5.15 -3.74
CA ILE A 74 13.97 4.27 -3.79
C ILE A 74 14.41 2.81 -3.92
N ASP A 75 15.38 2.53 -4.80
CA ASP A 75 15.90 1.17 -4.99
C ASP A 75 16.61 0.64 -3.73
N GLU A 76 17.38 1.49 -3.04
CA GLU A 76 18.01 1.11 -1.75
C GLU A 76 16.98 0.83 -0.65
N TYR A 77 15.93 1.65 -0.55
CA TYR A 77 14.85 1.44 0.41
C TYR A 77 14.07 0.18 0.12
N LEU A 78 13.69 -0.06 -1.15
CA LEU A 78 12.98 -1.27 -1.57
C LEU A 78 13.80 -2.52 -1.24
N LYS A 79 15.11 -2.49 -1.45
CA LYS A 79 15.99 -3.61 -1.07
C LYS A 79 15.96 -3.86 0.44
N LYS A 80 16.06 -2.81 1.26
CA LYS A 80 16.02 -2.95 2.73
C LYS A 80 14.65 -3.40 3.24
N PHE A 81 13.57 -2.92 2.63
CA PHE A 81 12.22 -3.41 2.90
C PHE A 81 12.10 -4.89 2.58
N GLU A 82 12.65 -5.34 1.44
CA GLU A 82 12.64 -6.76 1.07
C GLU A 82 13.45 -7.62 2.05
N GLU A 83 14.62 -7.15 2.49
CA GLU A 83 15.43 -7.80 3.56
C GLU A 83 14.63 -7.95 4.86
N ASP A 84 13.73 -7.01 5.13
CA ASP A 84 12.79 -7.01 6.26
C ASP A 84 11.47 -7.76 5.99
N GLY A 85 11.36 -8.44 4.84
CA GLY A 85 10.17 -9.23 4.47
C GLY A 85 8.98 -8.39 4.01
N ILE A 86 9.20 -7.15 3.59
CA ILE A 86 8.19 -6.25 3.01
C ILE A 86 8.46 -6.14 1.52
N LYS A 87 7.53 -6.64 0.70
CA LYS A 87 7.64 -6.61 -0.76
C LYS A 87 6.65 -5.62 -1.37
N PHE A 88 7.14 -4.75 -2.23
CA PHE A 88 6.32 -3.88 -3.08
C PHE A 88 6.24 -4.50 -4.48
N ASP A 89 5.05 -4.51 -5.06
CA ASP A 89 4.81 -5.06 -6.40
C ASP A 89 5.29 -4.11 -7.48
N HIS A 90 5.13 -2.80 -7.25
CA HIS A 90 5.45 -1.76 -8.23
C HIS A 90 6.13 -0.55 -7.61
N LYS A 91 6.94 0.12 -8.43
CA LYS A 91 7.65 1.36 -8.09
C LYS A 91 7.11 2.52 -8.91
N GLN A 92 6.41 3.46 -8.26
CA GLN A 92 5.95 4.72 -8.84
C GLN A 92 4.97 4.57 -10.02
N CYS A 93 4.39 3.39 -10.21
CA CYS A 93 3.51 3.10 -11.34
C CYS A 93 2.48 2.01 -10.99
N ASN A 94 1.46 1.91 -11.83
CA ASN A 94 0.32 1.01 -11.72
C ASN A 94 0.08 0.30 -13.07
N PRO A 95 1.02 -0.56 -13.55
CA PRO A 95 1.01 -1.11 -14.90
C PRO A 95 -0.19 -2.00 -15.22
N GLY A 96 -0.86 -2.55 -14.20
CA GLY A 96 -2.09 -3.33 -14.34
C GLY A 96 -3.33 -2.51 -14.78
N ILE A 97 -3.25 -1.17 -14.72
CA ILE A 97 -4.34 -0.27 -15.07
C ILE A 97 -3.99 0.49 -16.35
N SER A 98 -4.77 0.27 -17.41
CA SER A 98 -4.65 1.05 -18.66
C SER A 98 -6.02 1.27 -19.30
N SER A 99 -6.10 2.24 -20.22
CA SER A 99 -7.32 2.50 -20.98
C SER A 99 -7.75 1.32 -21.86
N ASN A 100 -6.82 0.38 -22.12
CA ASN A 100 -7.08 -0.85 -22.88
C ASN A 100 -7.63 -1.99 -22.00
N MET A 101 -7.55 -1.86 -20.68
CA MET A 101 -8.01 -2.87 -19.71
C MET A 101 -9.38 -2.54 -19.10
N GLY A 102 -10.01 -1.43 -19.52
CA GLY A 102 -11.37 -1.04 -19.12
C GLY A 102 -11.83 0.29 -19.73
N ASN A 103 -13.14 0.43 -19.97
CA ASN A 103 -13.74 1.57 -20.71
C ASN A 103 -14.16 2.78 -19.83
N PHE A 104 -13.62 2.94 -18.63
CA PHE A 104 -14.19 3.85 -17.61
C PHE A 104 -13.38 5.11 -17.32
N GLY A 105 -12.19 5.25 -17.89
CA GLY A 105 -11.36 6.43 -17.67
C GLY A 105 -10.08 6.45 -18.50
N TYR A 106 -9.48 7.64 -18.59
CA TYR A 106 -8.18 7.84 -19.23
C TYR A 106 -7.08 7.69 -18.16
N TYR A 107 -6.48 6.50 -18.09
CA TYR A 107 -5.49 6.16 -17.06
C TYR A 107 -4.05 6.30 -17.52
N GLU A 108 -3.81 6.72 -18.76
CA GLU A 108 -2.45 6.93 -19.29
C GLU A 108 -1.65 7.98 -18.50
N THR A 109 -2.33 8.94 -17.87
CA THR A 109 -1.70 10.01 -17.08
C THR A 109 -2.16 10.08 -15.63
N LYS A 110 -3.24 9.37 -15.28
CA LYS A 110 -3.82 9.39 -13.94
C LYS A 110 -3.35 8.17 -13.16
N PHE A 111 -2.55 8.40 -12.12
CA PHE A 111 -2.17 7.38 -11.16
C PHE A 111 -3.41 6.85 -10.42
N TYR A 112 -3.62 5.53 -10.43
CA TYR A 112 -4.77 4.87 -9.81
C TYR A 112 -4.36 4.22 -8.49
N PHE A 113 -5.20 4.40 -7.47
CA PHE A 113 -5.12 3.73 -6.17
C PHE A 113 -6.50 3.66 -5.53
N ASN A 114 -6.72 2.67 -4.69
CA ASN A 114 -7.88 2.56 -3.81
C ASN A 114 -7.59 3.16 -2.42
N VAL A 115 -6.34 3.03 -1.95
CA VAL A 115 -5.87 3.54 -0.66
C VAL A 115 -4.53 4.25 -0.85
N LEU A 116 -4.37 5.41 -0.21
CA LEU A 116 -3.15 6.20 -0.22
C LEU A 116 -2.66 6.40 1.22
N PHE A 117 -1.45 5.95 1.52
CA PHE A 117 -0.74 6.19 2.76
C PHE A 117 0.31 7.28 2.53
N GLU A 118 0.03 8.49 3.02
CA GLU A 118 0.88 9.66 2.82
C GLU A 118 0.61 10.63 3.99
N ASP A 119 1.65 10.98 4.74
CA ASP A 119 1.56 11.88 5.89
C ASP A 119 1.06 13.27 5.49
N LYS A 120 1.50 13.78 4.34
CA LYS A 120 1.08 15.08 3.79
C LYS A 120 -0.37 15.06 3.27
N ALA A 121 -0.96 13.89 3.10
CA ALA A 121 -2.37 13.69 2.77
C ALA A 121 -3.23 13.40 4.02
N GLY A 122 -2.63 13.47 5.22
CA GLY A 122 -3.32 13.41 6.50
C GLY A 122 -3.19 12.08 7.26
N PHE A 123 -2.41 11.11 6.77
CA PHE A 123 -2.15 9.88 7.51
C PHE A 123 -1.31 10.15 8.78
N GLN A 124 -1.80 9.75 9.95
CA GLN A 124 -1.09 9.93 11.22
C GLN A 124 -0.29 8.68 11.59
N SER A 125 0.98 8.65 11.21
CA SER A 125 1.83 7.45 11.30
C SER A 125 2.12 7.00 12.73
N ASP A 126 2.14 7.90 13.73
CA ASP A 126 2.34 7.50 15.12
C ASP A 126 1.10 6.82 15.75
N GLU A 127 -0.08 6.98 15.15
CA GLU A 127 -1.36 6.59 15.77
C GLU A 127 -2.12 5.53 14.97
N GLU A 128 -2.15 5.64 13.63
CA GLU A 128 -3.10 4.89 12.81
C GLU A 128 -2.61 3.48 12.44
N TRP A 129 -1.30 3.20 12.51
CA TRP A 129 -0.77 1.87 12.16
C TRP A 129 -1.29 0.75 13.06
N GLU A 130 -1.52 1.02 14.35
CA GLU A 130 -2.04 0.02 15.28
C GLU A 130 -3.47 -0.41 14.93
N GLU A 131 -4.35 0.55 14.64
CA GLU A 131 -5.73 0.23 14.29
C GLU A 131 -5.82 -0.57 13.00
N ILE A 132 -4.97 -0.23 12.01
CA ILE A 132 -4.89 -0.96 10.75
C ILE A 132 -4.39 -2.38 10.98
N HIS A 133 -3.35 -2.53 11.80
CA HIS A 133 -2.81 -3.83 12.16
C HIS A 133 -3.86 -4.77 12.76
N GLU A 134 -4.60 -4.28 13.76
CA GLU A 134 -5.63 -5.08 14.43
C GLU A 134 -6.80 -5.40 13.49
N TYR A 135 -7.15 -4.50 12.57
CA TYR A 135 -8.17 -4.78 11.57
C TYR A 135 -7.75 -5.84 10.56
N LEU A 136 -6.49 -5.82 10.08
CA LEU A 136 -5.99 -6.86 9.18
C LEU A 136 -5.97 -8.24 9.86
N LYS A 137 -5.56 -8.31 11.13
CA LYS A 137 -5.63 -9.55 11.92
C LYS A 137 -7.06 -10.06 12.05
N TRP A 138 -8.03 -9.16 12.25
CA TRP A 138 -9.44 -9.53 12.27
C TRP A 138 -9.90 -10.08 10.91
N CYS A 139 -9.49 -9.46 9.80
CA CYS A 139 -9.84 -9.93 8.46
C CYS A 139 -9.33 -11.36 8.21
N GLU A 140 -8.05 -11.63 8.53
CA GLU A 140 -7.47 -12.97 8.40
C GLU A 140 -8.19 -13.99 9.30
N LYS A 141 -8.40 -13.65 10.57
CA LYS A 141 -9.07 -14.53 11.54
C LYS A 141 -10.51 -14.88 11.15
N THR A 142 -11.20 -13.96 10.51
CA THR A 142 -12.61 -14.13 10.10
C THR A 142 -12.76 -14.57 8.64
N ASN A 143 -11.65 -14.74 7.93
CA ASN A 143 -11.63 -14.99 6.49
C ASN A 143 -12.44 -13.94 5.70
N TYR A 144 -12.39 -12.68 6.13
CA TYR A 144 -12.92 -11.53 5.39
C TYR A 144 -11.88 -11.09 4.34
N LEU A 145 -11.71 -11.94 3.33
CA LEU A 145 -10.76 -11.78 2.24
C LEU A 145 -11.50 -11.89 0.89
N PRO A 146 -11.03 -11.19 -0.16
CA PRO A 146 -11.55 -11.37 -1.51
C PRO A 146 -11.41 -12.82 -1.99
N ASP A 147 -12.36 -13.28 -2.81
CA ASP A 147 -12.29 -14.61 -3.43
C ASP A 147 -11.26 -14.59 -4.58
N PRO A 148 -10.24 -15.47 -4.60
CA PRO A 148 -9.25 -15.52 -5.69
C PRO A 148 -9.81 -15.80 -7.08
N ARG A 149 -11.07 -16.26 -7.19
CA ARG A 149 -11.77 -16.44 -8.46
C ARG A 149 -12.37 -15.15 -8.99
N TRP A 150 -12.44 -14.11 -8.16
CA TRP A 150 -12.85 -12.80 -8.62
C TRP A 150 -11.80 -12.26 -9.56
N THR A 151 -12.26 -11.72 -10.67
CA THR A 151 -11.44 -10.87 -11.52
C THR A 151 -11.92 -9.47 -11.28
N ALA A 152 -11.02 -8.48 -11.32
CA ALA A 152 -11.49 -7.10 -11.41
C ALA A 152 -12.42 -6.99 -12.63
N LYS A 153 -13.72 -6.94 -12.37
CA LYS A 153 -14.74 -6.65 -13.36
C LYS A 153 -14.60 -5.15 -13.60
N TYR A 154 -13.71 -4.80 -14.52
CA TYR A 154 -13.57 -3.45 -15.04
C TYR A 154 -14.76 -3.16 -15.95
#